data_AF-A0A0Q8IB86-F1
#
_entry.id   AF-A0A0Q8IB86-F1
#
_cell.length_a   1.000
_cell.length_b   1.000
_cell.length_c   1.000
_cell.angle_alpha   90.00
_cell.angle_beta   90.00
_cell.angle_gamma   90.00
#
_symmetry.space_group_name_H-M   'P 1'
#
loop_
_entity.id
_entity.type
_entity.pdbx_description
1 polymer ?
#
loop_
_entity_poly.entity_id
_entity_poly.type
_entity_poly.pdbx_seq_one_letter_code
_entity_poly.pdbx_strand_id
1 'polypeptide(L)'
;MSKPQLSDPITLRLPLDILKAIERIAETSDRSRSWVMVRAMRLYLASEGAEILNVADGITQLDSGESEDMDDVIAQVEQIVRGNAA
;
A
#
# COMPACT_ATOMS: atom_id res chain seq x y z
N MET A 1 11.48 15.18 15.39
CA MET A 1 10.86 13.91 14.91
C MET A 1 10.36 13.17 16.14
N SER A 2 9.04 13.11 16.35
CA SER A 2 8.45 12.28 17.41
C SER A 2 8.77 10.80 17.14
N LYS A 3 9.03 10.01 18.19
CA LYS A 3 9.24 8.57 18.05
C LYS A 3 7.95 7.93 17.48
N PRO A 4 8.04 7.01 16.51
CA PRO A 4 6.86 6.31 16.01
C PRO A 4 6.20 5.53 17.15
N GLN A 5 4.86 5.58 17.23
CA GLN A 5 4.10 4.69 18.10
C GLN A 5 4.20 3.28 17.50
N LEU A 6 4.79 2.35 18.25
CA LEU A 6 4.93 0.96 17.85
C LEU A 6 3.76 0.14 18.39
N SER A 7 3.38 -0.91 17.67
CA SER A 7 2.48 -1.93 18.19
C SER A 7 3.17 -2.73 19.31
N ASP A 8 2.39 -3.55 20.01
CA ASP A 8 2.95 -4.65 20.79
C ASP A 8 3.73 -5.61 19.87
N PRO A 9 4.73 -6.34 20.40
CA PRO A 9 5.47 -7.33 19.63
C PRO A 9 4.55 -8.41 19.07
N ILE A 10 4.71 -8.69 17.77
CA ILE A 10 4.01 -9.78 17.09
C ILE A 10 4.92 -11.00 16.97
N THR A 11 4.35 -12.20 17.13
CA THR A 11 5.08 -13.45 16.88
C THR A 11 4.78 -13.92 15.45
N LEU A 12 5.84 -14.11 14.64
CA LEU A 12 5.73 -14.52 13.25
C LEU A 12 6.60 -15.76 13.00
N ARG A 13 6.05 -16.77 12.32
CA ARG A 13 6.81 -17.93 11.85
C ARG A 13 7.31 -17.67 10.42
N LEU A 14 8.61 -17.83 10.21
CA LEU A 14 9.26 -17.66 8.91
C LEU A 14 9.88 -18.99 8.44
N PRO A 15 9.87 -19.27 7.12
CA PRO A 15 10.78 -20.24 6.54
C PRO A 15 12.23 -19.97 6.93
N LEU A 16 13.00 -21.02 7.21
CA LEU A 16 14.37 -20.90 7.74
C LEU A 16 15.32 -20.20 6.77
N ASP A 17 15.15 -20.42 5.48
CA ASP A 17 15.90 -19.77 4.42
C ASP A 17 15.64 -18.25 4.36
N ILE A 18 14.37 -17.84 4.48
CA ILE A 18 13.99 -16.42 4.54
C ILE A 18 14.58 -15.75 5.78
N LEU A 19 14.49 -16.41 6.95
CA LEU A 19 15.08 -15.88 8.19
C LEU A 19 16.60 -15.69 8.04
N LYS A 20 17.31 -16.69 7.50
CA LYS A 20 18.75 -16.60 7.24
C LYS A 20 19.11 -15.45 6.30
N ALA A 21 18.32 -15.22 5.26
CA ALA A 21 18.54 -14.12 4.33
C ALA A 21 18.34 -12.76 5.02
N ILE A 22 17.28 -12.60 5.83
CA ILE A 22 17.04 -11.38 6.61
C ILE A 22 18.17 -11.11 7.59
N GLU A 23 18.64 -12.14 8.30
CA GLU A 23 19.76 -12.04 9.23
C GLU A 23 21.04 -11.61 8.53
N ARG A 24 21.34 -12.20 7.37
CA ARG A 24 22.50 -11.81 6.58
C ARG A 24 22.45 -10.37 6.09
N ILE A 25 21.28 -9.90 5.65
CA ILE A 25 21.06 -8.50 5.22
C ILE A 25 21.26 -7.56 6.42
N ALA A 26 20.66 -7.90 7.56
CA ALA A 26 20.75 -7.11 8.78
C ALA A 26 22.21 -6.94 9.22
N GLU A 27 22.98 -8.03 9.30
CA GLU A 27 24.41 -8.01 9.62
C GLU A 27 25.23 -7.18 8.63
N THR A 28 25.05 -7.41 7.33
CA THR A 28 25.86 -6.76 6.29
C THR A 28 25.57 -5.26 6.18
N SER A 29 24.36 -4.83 6.55
CA SER A 29 23.93 -3.43 6.47
C SER A 29 24.04 -2.67 7.79
N ASP A 30 24.53 -3.31 8.86
CA ASP A 30 24.56 -2.77 10.23
C ASP A 30 23.16 -2.28 10.68
N ARG A 31 22.14 -3.11 10.45
CA ARG A 31 20.74 -2.84 10.79
C ARG A 31 20.17 -3.97 11.64
N SER A 32 19.07 -3.67 12.34
CA SER A 32 18.33 -4.70 13.08
C SER A 32 17.47 -5.56 12.13
N ARG A 33 17.18 -6.80 12.52
CA ARG A 33 16.22 -7.67 11.81
C ARG A 33 14.85 -6.98 11.66
N SER A 34 14.40 -6.31 12.72
CA SER A 34 13.15 -5.53 12.72
C SER A 34 13.17 -4.44 11.66
N TRP A 35 14.29 -3.74 11.47
CA TRP A 35 14.41 -2.72 10.41
C TRP A 35 14.24 -3.33 9.01
N VAL A 36 14.88 -4.47 8.73
CA VAL A 36 14.77 -5.16 7.45
C VAL A 36 13.34 -5.63 7.19
N MET A 37 12.70 -6.23 8.20
CA MET A 37 11.31 -6.68 8.13
C MET A 37 10.35 -5.52 7.89
N VAL A 38 10.46 -4.43 8.66
CA VAL A 38 9.61 -3.23 8.49
C VAL A 38 9.82 -2.61 7.11
N ARG A 39 11.06 -2.58 6.60
CA ARG A 39 11.33 -2.10 5.24
C ARG A 39 10.62 -2.95 4.20
N ALA A 40 10.71 -4.27 4.28
CA ALA A 40 10.04 -5.17 3.35
C ALA A 40 8.51 -5.01 3.40
N MET A 41 7.93 -4.94 4.61
CA MET A 41 6.49 -4.72 4.79
C MET A 41 6.03 -3.37 4.21
N ARG A 42 6.82 -2.30 4.37
CA ARG A 42 6.52 -0.99 3.77
C ARG A 42 6.56 -1.02 2.25
N LEU A 43 7.50 -1.77 1.66
CA LEU A 43 7.57 -1.92 0.21
C LEU A 43 6.36 -2.68 -0.35
N TYR A 44 5.92 -3.75 0.34
CA TYR A 44 4.69 -4.46 -0.01
C TYR A 44 3.47 -3.51 0.06
N LEU A 45 3.32 -2.77 1.15
CA LEU A 45 2.21 -1.81 1.31
C LEU A 45 2.24 -0.65 0.31
N ALA A 46 3.40 -0.28 -0.21
CA ALA A 46 3.53 0.76 -1.22
C ALA A 46 3.34 0.25 -2.66
N SER A 47 3.17 -1.05 -2.86
CA SER A 47 2.99 -1.68 -4.18
C SER A 47 1.71 -2.52 -4.20
N GLU A 48 1.82 -3.85 -4.23
CA GLU A 48 0.68 -4.79 -4.27
C GLU A 48 -0.33 -4.52 -3.15
N GLY A 49 0.16 -4.23 -1.93
CA GLY A 49 -0.70 -3.91 -0.80
C GLY A 49 -1.54 -2.65 -1.02
N ALA A 50 -1.02 -1.64 -1.73
CA ALA A 50 -1.79 -0.44 -2.04
C ALA A 50 -2.92 -0.74 -3.03
N GLU A 51 -2.67 -1.57 -4.04
CA GLU A 51 -3.69 -1.97 -5.02
C GLU A 51 -4.83 -2.75 -4.35
N ILE A 52 -4.49 -3.70 -3.48
CA ILE A 52 -5.49 -4.47 -2.72
C ILE A 52 -6.35 -3.56 -1.84
N LEU A 53 -5.72 -2.62 -1.13
CA LEU A 53 -6.43 -1.68 -0.27
C LEU A 53 -7.33 -0.74 -1.09
N ASN A 54 -6.84 -0.20 -2.20
CA ASN A 54 -7.63 0.67 -3.08
C ASN A 54 -8.88 -0.04 -3.64
N VAL A 55 -8.76 -1.31 -4.02
CA VAL A 55 -9.92 -2.10 -4.48
C VAL A 55 -10.92 -2.33 -3.34
N ALA A 56 -10.43 -2.66 -2.13
CA ALA A 56 -11.30 -2.83 -0.96
C ALA A 56 -12.04 -1.54 -0.59
N ASP A 57 -11.35 -0.39 -0.66
CA ASP A 57 -11.94 0.93 -0.44
C ASP A 57 -12.99 1.24 -1.52
N GLY A 58 -12.71 0.96 -2.79
CA GLY A 58 -13.67 1.14 -3.89
C GLY A 58 -14.94 0.30 -3.74
N ILE A 59 -14.83 -0.95 -3.27
CA ILE A 59 -16.01 -1.78 -2.96
C ILE A 59 -16.83 -1.14 -1.84
N THR A 60 -16.16 -0.62 -0.80
CA THR A 60 -16.84 0.05 0.32
C THR A 60 -17.57 1.32 -0.13
N GLN A 61 -16.99 2.08 -1.08
CA GLN A 61 -17.61 3.25 -1.70
C GLN A 61 -18.86 2.88 -2.51
N LEU A 62 -18.82 1.79 -3.27
CA LEU A 62 -20.00 1.31 -3.98
C LEU A 62 -21.13 0.92 -3.01
N ASP A 63 -20.77 0.25 -1.91
CA ASP A 63 -21.73 -0.12 -0.86
C ASP A 63 -22.32 1.11 -0.12
N SER A 64 -21.58 2.23 -0.04
CA SER A 64 -22.07 3.49 0.52
C SER A 64 -22.86 4.34 -0.47
N GLY A 65 -22.99 3.90 -1.73
CA GLY A 65 -23.66 4.64 -2.80
C GLY A 65 -22.82 5.76 -3.40
N GLU A 66 -21.51 5.77 -3.14
CA GLU A 66 -20.53 6.67 -3.76
C GLU A 66 -20.17 6.17 -5.16
N SER A 67 -21.16 6.19 -6.05
CA SER A 67 -21.05 5.79 -7.46
C SER A 67 -21.64 6.86 -8.37
N GLU A 68 -21.07 7.03 -9.56
CA GLU A 68 -21.57 7.95 -10.59
C GLU A 68 -22.13 7.17 -11.78
N ASP A 69 -23.13 7.74 -12.46
CA ASP A 69 -23.63 7.17 -13.70
C ASP A 69 -22.59 7.34 -14.83
N MET A 70 -22.40 6.29 -15.62
CA MET A 70 -21.38 6.27 -16.68
C MET A 70 -21.66 7.31 -17.78
N ASP A 71 -22.93 7.52 -18.15
CA ASP A 71 -23.29 8.48 -19.19
C ASP A 71 -22.99 9.91 -18.73
N ASP A 72 -23.23 10.20 -17.46
CA ASP A 72 -22.89 11.49 -16.83
C ASP A 72 -21.37 11.71 -16.79
N VAL A 73 -20.59 10.67 -16.49
CA VAL A 73 -19.11 10.75 -16.51
C VAL A 73 -18.59 11.00 -17.93
N ILE A 74 -19.13 10.31 -18.95
CA ILE A 74 -18.74 10.50 -20.36
C ILE A 74 -19.02 11.93 -20.80
N ALA A 75 -20.21 12.46 -20.49
CA ALA A 75 -20.58 13.83 -20.82
C ALA A 75 -19.64 14.86 -20.19
N GLN A 76 -19.23 14.65 -18.93
CA GLN A 76 -18.27 15.51 -18.23
C GLN A 76 -16.88 15.47 -18.86
N VAL A 77 -16.38 14.27 -19.22
CA VAL A 77 -15.08 14.11 -19.89
C VAL A 77 -15.07 14.83 -21.24
N GLU A 78 -16.14 14.71 -22.04
CA GLU A 78 -16.26 15.42 -23.32
C GLU A 78 -16.18 16.94 -23.15
N GLN A 79 -16.81 17.50 -22.12
CA GLN A 79 -16.75 18.93 -21.83
C GLN A 79 -15.33 19.38 -21.47
N ILE A 80 -14.61 18.61 -20.64
CA ILE A 80 -13.22 18.93 -20.24
C ILE A 80 -12.31 18.93 -21.47
N VAL A 81 -12.41 17.93 -22.34
CA VAL A 81 -11.58 17.83 -23.55
C VAL A 81 -11.84 19.00 -24.50
N ARG A 82 -13.11 19.39 -24.69
CA ARG A 82 -13.47 20.55 -25.54
C ARG A 82 -13.03 21.89 -24.92
N GLY A 83 -13.10 22.02 -23.59
CA GLY A 83 -12.69 23.23 -22.86
C GLY A 83 -11.19 23.48 -22.86
N ASN A 84 -10.36 22.42 -22.86
CA ASN A 84 -8.90 22.53 -22.94
C ASN A 84 -8.37 22.75 -24.38
N ALA A 85 -9.24 22.68 -25.38
CA ALA A 85 -8.91 22.90 -26.79
C ALA A 85 -9.13 24.36 -27.25
N ALA A 86 -9.46 25.27 -26.32
CA ALA A 86 -9.73 26.69 -26.57
C ALA A 86 -8.59 27.60 -26.06
#